data_AF-A0A2G4SGW6-F1
#
_entry.id   AF-A0A2G4SGW6-F1
#
_cell.length_a   1.000
_cell.length_b   1.000
_cell.length_c   1.000
_cell.angle_alpha   90.00
_cell.angle_beta   90.00
_cell.angle_gamma   90.00
#
_symmetry.space_group_name_H-M   'P 1'
#
loop_
_entity.id
_entity.type
_entity.pdbx_description
1 polymer ?
#
loop_
_entity_poly.entity_id
_entity_poly.type
_entity_poly.pdbx_seq_one_letter_code
_entity_poly.pdbx_strand_id
1 'polypeptide(L)'
;MLYGFTPLPDCNDPETLQNQFLSHNETFEDCMITRRKYISGRVYLAVSVLNAFFIIMTTLLLLYCAASPSKDSRSSSVELNSKSRLRLAFKKYSLQKKSIACATMGAFGHLIFSSCVLLAQALNSMVACYLILYGSVVGFYTWVFAFCTRAYRLRYLFRLNQFKVKYSRMSEEEKLTCLKDKNYRWYVTHSQKDLTKVLRIPFLVYALSLVIILIITIPSNLHAVQTLHSCNTTWGASVLLGMFGFFIAFLSPLIIYCLKDNPDAHGIRTELWIITFFGFPLFLLYAVFFFKITPVQADPTKYMSRVFAPANWVVFFTAVGHVVSVVVPLLQYMPIRIPCIRHIFFIKRRRAYANSSTENFDISRLAPRPTSSMSIPLELTMESLERALADPDLMHQLQDLAIRDFSSENLLFYEKYLNLVDRLKTEWCIPSVSYRFDKSSLAENDYGGILHRHIPDKLLPDFIDFYEQFIRVNAPFQVNISYKARNTLDEAFDKLYRKNPSLMACRRNTIRVNDRVYDTHMFPLGNMYTSPTSRHSSSMSHTKDTSTAITLALFETARVEVCWNVFNSVYPKLIEIDN
;
A
#
# COMPACT_ATOMS: atom_id res chain seq x y z
N MET A 1 43.07 -11.83 8.31
CA MET A 1 42.92 -11.35 9.70
C MET A 1 41.69 -10.47 9.81
N LEU A 2 40.93 -10.62 10.89
CA LEU A 2 39.79 -9.74 11.19
C LEU A 2 40.30 -8.49 11.92
N TYR A 3 40.26 -7.32 11.26
CA TYR A 3 40.72 -6.06 11.86
C TYR A 3 39.99 -5.72 13.17
N GLY A 4 38.74 -6.17 13.31
CA GLY A 4 37.96 -6.00 14.53
C GLY A 4 38.53 -6.73 15.76
N PHE A 5 39.31 -7.80 15.58
CA PHE A 5 39.77 -8.65 16.68
C PHE A 5 41.28 -8.66 16.87
N THR A 6 42.05 -8.12 15.92
CA THR A 6 43.50 -7.99 16.08
C THR A 6 43.83 -6.99 17.21
N PRO A 7 44.81 -7.28 18.08
CA PRO A 7 45.30 -6.30 19.06
C PRO A 7 45.78 -5.03 18.37
N LEU A 8 45.62 -3.88 19.03
CA LEU A 8 46.10 -2.61 18.50
C LEU A 8 47.62 -2.59 18.61
N PRO A 9 48.37 -2.27 17.54
CA PRO A 9 49.81 -2.11 17.65
C PRO A 9 50.12 -0.91 18.56
N ASP A 10 51.07 -1.08 19.47
CA ASP A 10 51.60 0.02 20.27
C ASP A 10 52.70 0.74 19.49
N CYS A 11 52.31 1.77 18.74
CA CYS A 11 53.25 2.55 17.95
C CYS A 11 54.23 3.38 18.80
N ASN A 12 54.01 3.49 20.11
CA ASN A 12 54.93 4.19 21.01
C ASN A 12 56.02 3.26 21.56
N ASP A 13 55.83 1.94 21.46
CA ASP A 13 56.80 0.96 21.89
C ASP A 13 57.83 0.72 20.77
N PRO A 14 59.11 1.12 20.97
CA PRO A 14 60.15 0.93 19.96
C PRO A 14 60.39 -0.55 19.64
N GLU A 15 60.13 -1.47 20.57
CA GLU A 15 60.28 -2.90 20.34
C GLU A 15 59.19 -3.43 19.39
N THR A 16 57.94 -3.01 19.58
CA THR A 16 56.83 -3.28 18.65
C THR A 16 57.10 -2.69 17.26
N LEU A 17 57.64 -1.46 17.18
CA LEU A 17 58.03 -0.82 15.93
C LEU A 17 59.15 -1.62 15.22
N GLN A 18 60.12 -2.10 16.00
CA GLN A 18 61.27 -2.84 15.49
C GLN A 18 60.92 -4.27 15.04
N ASN A 19 60.08 -4.97 15.78
CA ASN A 19 59.72 -6.34 15.49
C ASN A 19 58.67 -6.48 14.37
N GLN A 20 57.75 -5.52 14.23
CA GLN A 20 56.67 -5.61 13.23
C GLN A 20 56.90 -4.79 11.95
N PHE A 21 57.54 -3.62 12.03
CA PHE A 21 57.55 -2.65 10.94
C PHE A 21 58.97 -2.41 10.35
N LEU A 22 60.03 -2.47 11.17
CA LEU A 22 61.41 -2.22 10.70
C LEU A 22 61.99 -3.30 9.78
N SER A 23 61.45 -4.53 9.79
CA SER A 23 61.89 -5.58 8.85
C SER A 23 61.53 -5.28 7.39
N HIS A 24 60.69 -4.27 7.12
CA HIS A 24 60.16 -3.92 5.79
C HIS A 24 60.36 -2.44 5.40
N ASN A 25 61.27 -1.69 6.06
CA ASN A 25 61.43 -0.23 5.86
C ASN A 25 60.16 0.60 6.14
N GLU A 26 59.22 0.08 6.94
CA GLU A 26 57.98 0.81 7.27
C GLU A 26 58.23 1.84 8.39
N THR A 27 57.60 3.01 8.28
CA THR A 27 57.80 4.18 9.15
C THR A 27 56.83 4.18 10.34
N PHE A 28 57.10 5.03 11.35
CA PHE A 28 56.14 5.31 12.44
C PHE A 28 54.76 5.74 11.90
N GLU A 29 54.74 6.44 10.77
CA GLU A 29 53.51 6.83 10.09
C GLU A 29 52.70 5.59 9.66
N ASP A 30 53.35 4.55 9.13
CA ASP A 30 52.70 3.30 8.72
C ASP A 30 52.10 2.52 9.90
N CYS A 31 52.78 2.51 11.05
CA CYS A 31 52.20 1.96 12.28
C CYS A 31 50.94 2.72 12.69
N MET A 32 51.00 4.07 12.70
CA MET A 32 49.85 4.91 13.08
C MET A 32 48.67 4.76 12.11
N ILE A 33 48.95 4.62 10.80
CA ILE A 33 47.95 4.31 9.77
C ILE A 33 47.31 2.94 10.05
N THR A 34 48.11 1.93 10.35
CA THR A 34 47.64 0.57 10.67
C THR A 34 46.78 0.55 11.92
N ARG A 35 47.20 1.25 12.98
CA ARG A 35 46.41 1.43 14.20
C ARG A 35 45.06 2.08 13.91
N ARG A 36 45.02 3.16 13.12
CA ARG A 36 43.76 3.82 12.70
C ARG A 36 42.86 2.89 11.87
N LYS A 37 43.44 2.05 10.99
CA LYS A 37 42.69 1.03 10.25
C LYS A 37 42.00 0.02 11.18
N TYR A 38 42.69 -0.41 12.24
CA TYR A 38 42.12 -1.37 13.21
C TYR A 38 41.00 -0.72 14.04
N ILE A 39 41.20 0.52 14.49
CA ILE A 39 40.16 1.30 15.18
C ILE A 39 38.94 1.48 14.27
N SER A 40 39.14 1.89 13.02
CA SER A 40 38.07 2.03 12.03
C SER A 40 37.31 0.71 11.86
N GLY A 41 38.01 -0.42 11.68
CA GLY A 41 37.39 -1.74 11.55
C GLY A 41 36.52 -2.12 12.75
N ARG A 42 36.95 -1.80 13.98
CA ARG A 42 36.15 -2.00 15.20
C ARG A 42 34.90 -1.13 15.23
N VAL A 43 35.01 0.14 14.84
CA VAL A 43 33.88 1.06 14.74
C VAL A 43 32.87 0.56 13.70
N TYR A 44 33.33 0.16 12.50
CA TYR A 44 32.45 -0.41 11.47
C TYR A 44 31.75 -1.68 11.92
N LEU A 45 32.44 -2.56 12.65
CA LEU A 45 31.83 -3.76 13.22
C LEU A 45 30.72 -3.40 14.21
N ALA A 46 30.99 -2.49 15.15
CA ALA A 46 29.99 -2.03 16.12
C ALA A 46 28.79 -1.36 15.44
N VAL A 47 29.04 -0.46 14.48
CA VAL A 47 28.00 0.22 13.69
C VAL A 47 27.18 -0.80 12.89
N SER A 48 27.81 -1.82 12.30
CA SER A 48 27.10 -2.89 11.59
C SER A 48 26.13 -3.65 12.49
N VAL A 49 26.57 -4.03 13.70
CA VAL A 49 25.73 -4.75 14.66
C VAL A 49 24.58 -3.88 15.14
N LEU A 50 24.85 -2.63 15.52
CA LEU A 50 23.82 -1.68 15.96
C LEU A 50 22.82 -1.36 14.86
N ASN A 51 23.28 -1.17 13.62
CA ASN A 51 22.44 -0.93 12.46
C ASN A 51 21.54 -2.13 12.16
N ALA A 52 22.09 -3.35 12.16
CA ALA A 52 21.31 -4.57 11.95
C ALA A 52 20.23 -4.73 13.04
N PHE A 53 20.58 -4.52 14.31
CA PHE A 53 19.64 -4.56 15.43
C PHE A 53 18.53 -3.51 15.26
N PHE A 54 18.89 -2.27 14.91
CA PHE A 54 17.93 -1.19 14.67
C PHE A 54 16.92 -1.55 13.56
N ILE A 55 17.40 -2.05 12.42
CA ILE A 55 16.54 -2.43 11.29
C ILE A 55 15.61 -3.58 11.68
N ILE A 56 16.14 -4.62 12.34
CA ILE A 56 15.35 -5.78 12.77
C ILE A 56 14.27 -5.34 13.76
N MET A 57 14.64 -4.60 14.82
CA MET A 57 13.70 -4.17 15.85
C MET A 57 12.59 -3.28 15.30
N THR A 58 12.94 -2.28 14.49
CA THR A 58 11.95 -1.37 13.89
C THR A 58 11.02 -2.10 12.91
N THR A 59 11.52 -3.09 12.17
CA THR A 59 10.71 -3.90 11.24
C THR A 59 9.79 -4.86 12.00
N LEU A 60 10.28 -5.53 13.05
CA LEU A 60 9.45 -6.39 13.90
C LEU A 60 8.36 -5.60 14.62
N LEU A 61 8.68 -4.39 15.11
CA LEU A 61 7.70 -3.49 15.70
C LEU A 61 6.63 -3.05 14.69
N LEU A 62 7.02 -2.75 13.45
CA LEU A 62 6.08 -2.43 12.37
C LEU A 62 5.13 -3.63 12.10
N LEU A 63 5.69 -4.84 11.98
CA LEU A 63 4.92 -6.07 11.77
C LEU A 63 3.98 -6.34 12.94
N TYR A 64 4.45 -6.17 14.18
CA TYR A 64 3.62 -6.31 15.37
C TYR A 64 2.46 -5.31 15.39
N CYS A 65 2.73 -4.03 15.09
CA CYS A 65 1.68 -3.01 15.01
C CYS A 65 0.67 -3.29 13.89
N ALA A 66 1.14 -3.82 12.77
CA ALA A 66 0.28 -4.20 11.65
C ALA A 66 -0.58 -5.43 11.94
N ALA A 67 -0.03 -6.44 12.62
CA ALA A 67 -0.70 -7.70 12.91
C ALA A 67 -1.61 -7.64 14.15
N SER A 68 -1.39 -6.69 15.07
CA SER A 68 -2.13 -6.62 16.34
C SER A 68 -3.64 -6.45 16.09
N PRO A 69 -4.48 -7.46 16.40
CA PRO A 69 -5.93 -7.35 16.25
C PRO A 69 -6.45 -6.25 17.19
N SER A 70 -7.49 -5.51 16.79
CA SER A 70 -8.12 -4.48 17.64
C SER A 70 -8.94 -5.12 18.77
N LYS A 71 -8.28 -5.85 19.67
CA LYS A 71 -8.92 -6.40 20.86
C LYS A 71 -9.26 -5.33 21.91
N ASP A 72 -8.79 -4.10 21.70
CA ASP A 72 -8.96 -2.98 22.66
C ASP A 72 -10.33 -2.29 22.61
N SER A 73 -11.33 -2.84 21.89
CA SER A 73 -12.71 -2.32 22.01
C SER A 73 -13.39 -2.68 23.34
N ARG A 74 -12.75 -3.48 24.22
CA ARG A 74 -13.38 -3.96 25.47
C ARG A 74 -12.66 -3.67 26.78
N SER A 75 -11.45 -3.09 26.81
CA SER A 75 -10.73 -2.90 28.08
C SER A 75 -10.13 -1.50 28.26
N SER A 76 -10.47 -0.90 29.40
CA SER A 76 -9.96 0.31 30.06
C SER A 76 -10.60 1.66 29.68
N SER A 77 -11.33 2.14 30.67
CA SER A 77 -12.11 3.35 30.86
C SER A 77 -11.28 4.62 31.03
N VAL A 78 -10.31 4.86 30.14
CA VAL A 78 -9.69 6.19 30.04
C VAL A 78 -10.44 6.95 28.95
N GLU A 79 -11.02 8.10 29.31
CA GLU A 79 -11.66 9.09 28.42
C GLU A 79 -10.69 9.64 27.37
N LEU A 80 -10.21 8.79 26.47
CA LEU A 80 -9.65 9.26 25.21
C LEU A 80 -10.81 9.86 24.42
N ASN A 81 -10.83 11.19 24.33
CA ASN A 81 -11.73 11.99 23.50
C ASN A 81 -12.00 11.28 22.16
N SER A 82 -13.27 11.16 21.74
CA SER A 82 -13.71 10.41 20.55
C SER A 82 -12.86 10.71 19.30
N LYS A 83 -12.45 11.97 19.12
CA LYS A 83 -11.54 12.42 18.05
C LYS A 83 -10.20 11.68 18.02
N SER A 84 -9.64 11.34 19.18
CA SER A 84 -8.35 10.64 19.30
C SER A 84 -8.45 9.15 18.94
N ARG A 85 -9.57 8.50 19.27
CA ARG A 85 -9.86 7.10 18.88
C ARG A 85 -10.05 6.99 17.36
N LEU A 86 -10.78 7.92 16.76
CA LEU A 86 -10.94 8.02 15.30
C LEU A 86 -9.61 8.21 14.57
N ARG A 87 -8.77 9.14 15.04
CA ARG A 87 -7.41 9.33 14.50
C ARG A 87 -6.54 8.08 14.60
N LEU A 88 -6.67 7.30 15.67
CA LEU A 88 -5.94 6.03 15.84
C LEU A 88 -6.42 4.98 14.83
N ALA A 89 -7.74 4.81 14.70
CA ALA A 89 -8.35 3.88 13.76
C ALA A 89 -7.94 4.21 12.32
N PHE A 90 -7.99 5.50 11.96
CA PHE A 90 -7.55 6.00 10.66
C PHE A 90 -6.06 5.70 10.39
N LYS A 91 -5.18 5.99 11.35
CA LYS A 91 -3.74 5.69 11.21
C LYS A 91 -3.47 4.20 11.08
N LYS A 92 -4.19 3.35 11.81
CA LYS A 92 -4.09 1.90 11.69
C LYS A 92 -4.52 1.44 10.29
N TYR A 93 -5.63 1.97 9.80
CA TYR A 93 -6.13 1.69 8.45
C TYR A 93 -5.12 2.12 7.38
N SER A 94 -4.58 3.33 7.51
CA SER A 94 -3.53 3.83 6.62
C SER A 94 -2.27 2.96 6.64
N LEU A 95 -1.87 2.45 7.82
CA LEU A 95 -0.72 1.56 7.96
C LEU A 95 -0.96 0.21 7.25
N GLN A 96 -2.16 -0.36 7.37
CA GLN A 96 -2.53 -1.61 6.69
C GLN A 96 -2.59 -1.44 5.16
N LYS A 97 -2.96 -0.24 4.68
CA LYS A 97 -2.98 0.08 3.24
C LYS A 97 -1.59 0.31 2.66
N LYS A 98 -0.61 0.77 3.46
CA LYS A 98 0.82 0.74 3.11
C LYS A 98 1.25 -0.72 3.03
N SER A 99 1.74 -1.17 1.88
CA SER A 99 2.04 -2.59 1.65
C SER A 99 3.12 -3.11 2.62
N ILE A 100 2.69 -3.68 3.74
CA ILE A 100 3.58 -4.18 4.80
C ILE A 100 4.59 -5.18 4.21
N ALA A 101 4.14 -6.10 3.34
CA ALA A 101 5.01 -7.06 2.68
C ALA A 101 6.14 -6.37 1.87
N CYS A 102 5.83 -5.32 1.09
CA CYS A 102 6.85 -4.62 0.32
C CYS A 102 7.77 -3.79 1.22
N ALA A 103 7.25 -3.18 2.30
CA ALA A 103 8.05 -2.46 3.27
C ALA A 103 9.04 -3.38 3.99
N THR A 104 8.59 -4.57 4.42
CA THR A 104 9.44 -5.60 5.03
C THR A 104 10.50 -6.12 4.05
N MET A 105 10.14 -6.33 2.78
CA MET A 105 11.11 -6.72 1.76
C MET A 105 12.17 -5.63 1.52
N GLY A 106 11.77 -4.36 1.50
CA GLY A 106 12.70 -3.23 1.43
C GLY A 106 13.63 -3.15 2.64
N ALA A 107 13.10 -3.33 3.85
CA ALA A 107 13.90 -3.38 5.08
C ALA A 107 14.88 -4.55 5.08
N PHE A 108 14.47 -5.73 4.59
CA PHE A 108 15.33 -6.90 4.44
C PHE A 108 16.46 -6.66 3.42
N GLY A 109 16.14 -6.08 2.26
CA GLY A 109 17.15 -5.67 1.28
C GLY A 109 18.16 -4.68 1.86
N HIS A 110 17.68 -3.67 2.61
CA HIS A 110 18.55 -2.72 3.32
C HIS A 110 19.41 -3.41 4.39
N LEU A 111 18.85 -4.34 5.18
CA LEU A 111 19.57 -5.09 6.19
C LEU A 111 20.75 -5.85 5.58
N ILE A 112 20.51 -6.62 4.50
CA ILE A 112 21.55 -7.36 3.79
C ILE A 112 22.60 -6.40 3.25
N PHE A 113 22.16 -5.38 2.49
CA PHE A 113 23.07 -4.45 1.82
C PHE A 113 23.96 -3.70 2.82
N SER A 114 23.35 -3.03 3.81
CA SER A 114 24.08 -2.21 4.78
C SER A 114 24.99 -3.06 5.67
N SER A 115 24.53 -4.23 6.13
CA SER A 115 25.38 -5.13 6.93
C SER A 115 26.56 -5.64 6.12
N CYS A 116 26.35 -6.05 4.86
CA CYS A 116 27.44 -6.48 3.99
C CYS A 116 28.48 -5.37 3.74
N VAL A 117 28.04 -4.15 3.44
CA VAL A 117 28.95 -3.01 3.18
C VAL A 117 29.72 -2.64 4.44
N LEU A 118 29.06 -2.54 5.60
CA LEU A 118 29.71 -2.18 6.86
C LEU A 118 30.65 -3.30 7.35
N LEU A 119 30.25 -4.57 7.25
CA LEU A 119 31.13 -5.70 7.56
C LEU A 119 32.32 -5.78 6.60
N ALA A 120 32.15 -5.47 5.32
CA ALA A 120 33.26 -5.44 4.38
C ALA A 120 34.36 -4.44 4.80
N GLN A 121 34.01 -3.36 5.51
CA GLN A 121 35.00 -2.43 6.06
C GLN A 121 35.70 -2.96 7.32
N ALA A 122 35.06 -3.86 8.06
CA ALA A 122 35.61 -4.47 9.27
C ALA A 122 36.50 -5.71 9.00
N LEU A 123 36.34 -6.33 7.82
CA LEU A 123 36.97 -7.60 7.46
C LEU A 123 38.17 -7.45 6.50
N ASN A 124 38.88 -8.56 6.27
CA ASN A 124 40.00 -8.60 5.32
C ASN A 124 39.53 -8.40 3.87
N SER A 125 40.47 -8.09 2.98
CA SER A 125 40.21 -7.79 1.56
C SER A 125 39.46 -8.90 0.82
N MET A 126 39.79 -10.18 1.06
CA MET A 126 39.11 -11.30 0.40
C MET A 126 37.63 -11.40 0.80
N VAL A 127 37.32 -11.43 2.10
CA VAL A 127 35.92 -11.53 2.56
C VAL A 127 35.14 -10.25 2.22
N ALA A 128 35.79 -9.08 2.34
CA ALA A 128 35.18 -7.80 2.00
C ALA A 128 34.67 -7.73 0.56
N CYS A 129 35.45 -8.25 -0.38
CA CYS A 129 35.10 -8.28 -1.80
C CYS A 129 33.84 -9.11 -2.08
N TYR A 130 33.72 -10.30 -1.47
CA TYR A 130 32.48 -11.08 -1.54
C TYR A 130 31.29 -10.33 -0.93
N LEU A 131 31.47 -9.77 0.27
CA LEU A 131 30.41 -9.06 0.96
C LEU A 131 29.88 -7.87 0.16
N ILE A 132 30.76 -7.03 -0.41
CA ILE A 132 30.32 -5.88 -1.22
C ILE A 132 29.51 -6.35 -2.42
N LEU A 133 29.98 -7.38 -3.12
CA LEU A 133 29.28 -7.89 -4.29
C LEU A 133 27.93 -8.51 -3.93
N TYR A 134 27.87 -9.44 -2.98
CA TYR A 134 26.60 -10.06 -2.54
C TYR A 134 25.65 -9.05 -1.92
N GLY A 135 26.16 -8.11 -1.12
CA GLY A 135 25.39 -7.00 -0.60
C GLY A 135 24.73 -6.20 -1.72
N SER A 136 25.46 -5.92 -2.80
CA SER A 136 24.95 -5.21 -3.96
C SER A 136 23.92 -6.03 -4.75
N VAL A 137 24.29 -7.25 -5.17
CA VAL A 137 23.44 -8.06 -6.07
C VAL A 137 22.22 -8.68 -5.40
N VAL A 138 22.27 -8.93 -4.08
CA VAL A 138 21.13 -9.45 -3.32
C VAL A 138 20.45 -8.32 -2.56
N GLY A 139 21.18 -7.62 -1.69
CA GLY A 139 20.61 -6.61 -0.80
C GLY A 139 20.07 -5.39 -1.55
N PHE A 140 20.93 -4.69 -2.29
CA PHE A 140 20.54 -3.46 -3.00
C PHE A 140 19.50 -3.74 -4.09
N TYR A 141 19.68 -4.84 -4.85
CA TYR A 141 18.68 -5.30 -5.81
C TYR A 141 17.30 -5.53 -5.17
N THR A 142 17.25 -6.25 -4.05
CA THR A 142 16.00 -6.51 -3.32
C THR A 142 15.35 -5.21 -2.84
N TRP A 143 16.16 -4.26 -2.36
CA TRP A 143 15.68 -2.94 -1.96
C TRP A 143 15.06 -2.17 -3.14
N VAL A 144 15.74 -2.12 -4.29
CA VAL A 144 15.22 -1.48 -5.51
C VAL A 144 13.94 -2.17 -6.00
N PHE A 145 13.92 -3.51 -5.98
CA PHE A 145 12.73 -4.27 -6.37
C PHE A 145 11.53 -3.97 -5.48
N ALA A 146 11.74 -3.85 -4.16
CA ALA A 146 10.70 -3.46 -3.21
C ALA A 146 10.17 -2.05 -3.49
N PHE A 147 11.06 -1.11 -3.81
CA PHE A 147 10.69 0.25 -4.20
C PHE A 147 9.78 0.25 -5.45
N CYS A 148 10.19 -0.46 -6.51
CA CYS A 148 9.41 -0.59 -7.75
C CYS A 148 8.06 -1.28 -7.52
N THR A 149 8.01 -2.33 -6.70
CA THR A 149 6.77 -3.06 -6.40
C THR A 149 5.77 -2.20 -5.63
N ARG A 150 6.25 -1.32 -4.73
CA ARG A 150 5.39 -0.33 -4.06
C ARG A 150 4.76 0.64 -5.06
N ALA A 151 5.55 1.19 -5.97
CA ALA A 151 5.07 2.10 -7.01
C ALA A 151 4.05 1.43 -7.94
N TYR A 152 4.36 0.20 -8.38
CA TYR A 152 3.46 -0.62 -9.19
C TYR A 152 2.12 -0.87 -8.47
N ARG A 153 2.17 -1.30 -7.20
CA ARG A 153 0.96 -1.55 -6.40
C ARG A 153 0.11 -0.30 -6.24
N LEU A 154 0.74 0.84 -5.96
CA LEU A 154 0.02 2.12 -5.80
C LEU A 154 -0.75 2.46 -7.09
N ARG A 155 -0.05 2.43 -8.23
CA ARG A 155 -0.67 2.69 -9.54
C ARG A 155 -1.79 1.71 -9.87
N TYR A 156 -1.57 0.42 -9.59
CA TYR A 156 -2.55 -0.63 -9.83
C TYR A 156 -3.83 -0.40 -9.02
N LEU A 157 -3.71 -0.13 -7.71
CA LEU A 157 -4.86 0.11 -6.84
C LEU A 157 -5.61 1.38 -7.21
N PHE A 158 -4.89 2.45 -7.57
CA PHE A 158 -5.52 3.70 -7.98
C PHE A 158 -6.34 3.52 -9.26
N ARG A 159 -5.74 2.92 -10.30
CA ARG A 159 -6.43 2.62 -11.55
C ARG A 159 -7.65 1.71 -11.34
N LEU A 160 -7.51 0.71 -10.47
CA LEU A 160 -8.61 -0.21 -10.16
C LEU A 160 -9.79 0.53 -9.54
N ASN A 161 -9.56 1.40 -8.54
CA ASN A 161 -10.65 2.12 -7.87
C ASN A 161 -11.30 3.18 -8.77
N GLN A 162 -10.53 3.87 -9.61
CA GLN A 162 -11.09 4.78 -10.62
C GLN A 162 -12.04 4.03 -11.57
N PHE A 163 -11.63 2.85 -12.05
CA PHE A 163 -12.47 2.04 -12.92
C PHE A 163 -13.66 1.41 -12.19
N LYS A 164 -13.53 1.05 -10.91
CA LYS A 164 -14.67 0.61 -10.09
C LYS A 164 -15.77 1.67 -10.08
N VAL A 165 -15.44 2.91 -9.75
CA VAL A 165 -16.43 4.01 -9.73
C VAL A 165 -16.98 4.26 -11.14
N LYS A 166 -16.11 4.43 -12.15
CA LYS A 166 -16.52 4.70 -13.53
C LYS A 166 -17.50 3.66 -14.08
N TYR A 167 -17.17 2.37 -13.96
CA TYR A 167 -17.96 1.30 -14.57
C TYR A 167 -19.14 0.82 -13.71
N SER A 168 -19.18 1.15 -12.41
CA SER A 168 -20.33 0.85 -11.55
C SER A 168 -21.57 1.69 -11.87
N ARG A 169 -21.37 2.87 -12.48
CA ARG A 169 -22.42 3.82 -12.87
C ARG A 169 -22.98 3.59 -14.26
N MET A 170 -22.25 2.83 -15.06
CA MET A 170 -22.56 2.56 -16.45
C MET A 170 -23.76 1.61 -16.57
N SER A 171 -24.66 1.86 -17.52
CA SER A 171 -25.78 0.96 -17.81
C SER A 171 -25.30 -0.36 -18.42
N GLU A 172 -26.13 -1.41 -18.42
CA GLU A 172 -25.74 -2.69 -19.03
C GLU A 172 -25.52 -2.56 -20.55
N GLU A 173 -26.28 -1.70 -21.23
CA GLU A 173 -26.11 -1.41 -22.66
C GLU A 173 -24.77 -0.72 -22.94
N GLU A 174 -24.41 0.26 -22.11
CA GLU A 174 -23.12 0.95 -22.18
C GLU A 174 -21.96 0.00 -21.85
N LYS A 175 -22.12 -0.90 -20.87
CA LYS A 175 -21.11 -1.95 -20.58
C LYS A 175 -20.91 -2.88 -21.77
N LEU A 176 -21.98 -3.24 -22.48
CA LEU A 176 -21.93 -4.09 -23.66
C LEU A 176 -21.14 -3.42 -24.79
N THR A 177 -21.36 -2.12 -25.03
CA THR A 177 -20.56 -1.35 -26.00
C THR A 177 -19.10 -1.22 -25.58
N CYS A 178 -18.83 -1.12 -24.27
CA CYS A 178 -17.50 -1.05 -23.70
C CYS A 178 -16.72 -2.38 -23.70
N LEU A 179 -17.33 -3.52 -24.05
CA LEU A 179 -16.61 -4.81 -24.15
C LEU A 179 -15.41 -4.75 -25.11
N LYS A 180 -15.46 -3.87 -26.12
CA LYS A 180 -14.35 -3.64 -27.05
C LYS A 180 -13.26 -2.73 -26.45
N ASP A 181 -13.57 -1.91 -25.45
CA ASP A 181 -12.62 -1.03 -24.77
C ASP A 181 -11.57 -1.85 -24.00
N LYS A 182 -10.30 -1.54 -24.25
CA LYS A 182 -9.16 -2.14 -23.56
C LYS A 182 -9.20 -1.87 -22.05
N ASN A 183 -9.69 -0.71 -21.62
CA ASN A 183 -9.76 -0.35 -20.20
C ASN A 183 -10.84 -1.14 -19.46
N TYR A 184 -11.99 -1.34 -20.08
CA TYR A 184 -13.07 -2.14 -19.50
C TYR A 184 -12.67 -3.62 -19.40
N ARG A 185 -12.08 -4.18 -20.46
CA ARG A 185 -11.53 -5.55 -20.42
C ARG A 185 -10.49 -5.71 -19.31
N TRP A 186 -9.55 -4.77 -19.20
CA TRP A 186 -8.56 -4.78 -18.12
C TRP A 186 -9.25 -4.74 -16.75
N TYR A 187 -10.24 -3.87 -16.56
CA TYR A 187 -11.01 -3.78 -15.32
C TYR A 187 -11.71 -5.09 -14.96
N VAL A 188 -12.46 -5.69 -15.88
CA VAL A 188 -13.18 -6.96 -15.64
C VAL A 188 -12.20 -8.06 -15.23
N THR A 189 -11.09 -8.23 -15.96
CA THR A 189 -10.07 -9.24 -15.64
C THR A 189 -9.40 -9.03 -14.28
N HIS A 190 -9.33 -7.79 -13.78
CA HIS A 190 -8.58 -7.43 -12.57
C HIS A 190 -9.47 -7.15 -11.35
N SER A 191 -10.75 -6.84 -11.55
CA SER A 191 -11.71 -6.57 -10.47
C SER A 191 -12.00 -7.79 -9.61
N GLN A 192 -11.94 -8.99 -10.20
CA GLN A 192 -12.19 -10.27 -9.53
C GLN A 192 -10.91 -10.93 -8.97
N LYS A 193 -9.73 -10.37 -9.25
CA LYS A 193 -8.47 -10.95 -8.79
C LYS A 193 -8.14 -10.45 -7.39
N ASP A 194 -7.86 -11.40 -6.48
CA ASP A 194 -7.26 -11.07 -5.20
C ASP A 194 -5.98 -10.26 -5.40
N LEU A 195 -5.81 -9.17 -4.63
CA LEU A 195 -4.60 -8.35 -4.68
C LEU A 195 -3.33 -9.19 -4.44
N THR A 196 -3.43 -10.26 -3.66
CA THR A 196 -2.34 -11.23 -3.45
C THR A 196 -1.91 -11.90 -4.75
N LYS A 197 -2.86 -12.31 -5.60
CA LYS A 197 -2.58 -12.90 -6.92
C LYS A 197 -1.93 -11.91 -7.87
N VAL A 198 -2.31 -10.64 -7.80
CA VAL A 198 -1.71 -9.58 -8.63
C VAL A 198 -0.24 -9.37 -8.26
N LEU A 199 0.07 -9.36 -6.96
CA LEU A 199 1.45 -9.19 -6.49
C LEU A 199 2.31 -10.45 -6.69
N ARG A 200 1.72 -11.64 -6.87
CA ARG A 200 2.49 -12.88 -7.16
C ARG A 200 3.38 -12.74 -8.39
N ILE A 201 2.92 -12.07 -9.44
CA ILE A 201 3.71 -11.93 -10.67
C ILE A 201 5.00 -11.14 -10.40
N PRO A 202 4.96 -9.92 -9.82
CA PRO A 202 6.18 -9.24 -9.37
C PRO A 202 7.08 -10.13 -8.49
N PHE A 203 6.54 -10.79 -7.47
CA PHE A 203 7.36 -11.65 -6.60
C PHE A 203 7.99 -12.85 -7.34
N LEU A 204 7.30 -13.42 -8.31
CA LEU A 204 7.83 -14.48 -9.17
C LEU A 204 8.95 -13.94 -10.06
N VAL A 205 8.76 -12.78 -10.69
CA VAL A 205 9.79 -12.09 -11.48
C VAL A 205 11.03 -11.81 -10.62
N TYR A 206 10.83 -11.35 -9.38
CA TYR A 206 11.91 -11.15 -8.42
C TYR A 206 12.66 -12.45 -8.11
N ALA A 207 11.94 -13.52 -7.74
CA ALA A 207 12.58 -14.80 -7.43
C ALA A 207 13.39 -15.34 -8.61
N LEU A 208 12.81 -15.29 -9.82
CA LEU A 208 13.45 -15.79 -11.05
C LEU A 208 14.67 -14.93 -11.43
N SER A 209 14.55 -13.61 -11.33
CA SER A 209 15.68 -12.69 -11.57
C SER A 209 16.80 -12.84 -10.55
N LEU A 210 16.48 -13.06 -9.27
CA LEU A 210 17.47 -13.30 -8.22
C LEU A 210 18.22 -14.61 -8.46
N VAL A 211 17.51 -15.68 -8.87
CA VAL A 211 18.13 -16.96 -9.26
C VAL A 211 19.09 -16.76 -10.43
N ILE A 212 18.68 -16.03 -11.48
CA ILE A 212 19.55 -15.72 -12.63
C ILE A 212 20.79 -14.94 -12.17
N ILE A 213 20.61 -13.91 -11.35
CA ILE A 213 21.71 -13.10 -10.81
C ILE A 213 22.69 -14.00 -10.05
N LEU A 214 22.20 -14.91 -9.20
CA LEU A 214 23.05 -15.83 -8.44
C LEU A 214 23.77 -16.85 -9.34
N ILE A 215 23.09 -17.40 -10.34
CA ILE A 215 23.67 -18.33 -11.33
C ILE A 215 24.81 -17.67 -12.10
N ILE A 216 24.74 -16.36 -12.39
CA ILE A 216 25.80 -15.64 -13.09
C ILE A 216 26.92 -15.23 -12.11
N THR A 217 26.55 -14.69 -10.94
CA THR A 217 27.49 -14.05 -10.01
C THR A 217 28.36 -15.07 -9.27
N ILE A 218 27.81 -16.23 -8.89
CA ILE A 218 28.56 -17.26 -8.15
C ILE A 218 29.72 -17.82 -8.99
N PRO A 219 29.51 -18.34 -10.22
CA PRO A 219 30.61 -18.86 -11.03
C PRO A 219 31.59 -17.79 -11.46
N SER A 220 31.12 -16.58 -11.80
CA SER A 220 31.99 -15.45 -12.16
C SER A 220 32.97 -15.11 -11.02
N ASN A 221 32.49 -15.11 -9.78
CA ASN A 221 33.33 -14.90 -8.60
C ASN A 221 34.31 -16.05 -8.34
N LEU A 222 33.82 -17.29 -8.45
CA LEU A 222 34.68 -18.46 -8.25
C LEU A 222 35.82 -18.46 -9.27
N HIS A 223 35.51 -18.16 -10.53
CA HIS A 223 36.51 -18.03 -11.59
C HIS A 223 37.51 -16.90 -11.29
N ALA A 224 37.03 -15.71 -10.91
CA ALA A 224 37.92 -14.59 -10.58
C ALA A 224 38.90 -14.93 -9.44
N VAL A 225 38.43 -15.63 -8.40
CA VAL A 225 39.27 -15.98 -7.25
C VAL A 225 40.25 -17.10 -7.58
N GLN A 226 39.79 -18.15 -8.27
CA GLN A 226 40.61 -19.31 -8.62
C GLN A 226 41.66 -18.98 -9.67
N THR A 227 41.31 -18.18 -10.68
CA THR A 227 42.17 -17.95 -11.84
C THR A 227 43.02 -16.69 -11.73
N LEU A 228 42.51 -15.62 -11.11
CA LEU A 228 43.22 -14.33 -11.03
C LEU A 228 43.86 -14.07 -9.66
N HIS A 229 43.65 -14.96 -8.66
CA HIS A 229 44.13 -14.86 -7.27
C HIS A 229 43.96 -13.46 -6.63
N SER A 230 43.01 -12.67 -7.14
CA SER A 230 42.80 -11.29 -6.75
C SER A 230 41.31 -11.02 -6.64
N CYS A 231 40.83 -10.82 -5.42
CA CYS A 231 39.45 -10.36 -5.21
C CYS A 231 39.43 -8.84 -5.34
N ASN A 232 38.92 -8.35 -6.48
CA ASN A 232 38.88 -6.92 -6.74
C ASN A 232 37.57 -6.32 -6.19
N THR A 233 37.68 -5.63 -5.06
CA THR A 233 36.55 -4.88 -4.45
C THR A 233 35.92 -3.85 -5.40
N THR A 234 36.66 -3.39 -6.40
CA THR A 234 36.15 -2.45 -7.41
C THR A 234 35.06 -3.08 -8.28
N TRP A 235 35.03 -4.40 -8.47
CA TRP A 235 33.99 -5.07 -9.25
C TRP A 235 32.62 -4.92 -8.60
N GLY A 236 32.50 -5.31 -7.32
CA GLY A 236 31.25 -5.16 -6.57
C GLY A 236 30.81 -3.69 -6.47
N ALA A 237 31.75 -2.77 -6.26
CA ALA A 237 31.46 -1.34 -6.24
C ALA A 237 31.03 -0.78 -7.62
N SER A 238 31.58 -1.30 -8.72
CA SER A 238 31.17 -0.93 -10.08
C SER A 238 29.77 -1.44 -10.40
N VAL A 239 29.45 -2.67 -10.00
CA VAL A 239 28.09 -3.22 -10.10
C VAL A 239 27.10 -2.36 -9.31
N LEU A 240 27.46 -1.95 -8.09
CA LEU A 240 26.65 -1.04 -7.28
C LEU A 240 26.47 0.32 -7.96
N LEU A 241 27.52 0.89 -8.56
CA LEU A 241 27.45 2.15 -9.30
C LEU A 241 26.53 2.06 -10.51
N GLY A 242 26.63 0.98 -11.29
CA GLY A 242 25.74 0.72 -12.41
C GLY A 242 24.28 0.60 -11.97
N MET A 243 24.01 -0.18 -10.93
CA MET A 243 22.64 -0.36 -10.40
C MET A 243 22.07 0.93 -9.83
N PHE A 244 22.85 1.67 -9.02
CA PHE A 244 22.37 2.91 -8.40
C PHE A 244 22.20 4.02 -9.45
N GLY A 245 23.13 4.10 -10.41
CA GLY A 245 23.02 4.99 -11.57
C GLY A 245 21.78 4.69 -12.41
N PHE A 246 21.52 3.41 -12.72
CA PHE A 246 20.32 3.00 -13.43
C PHE A 246 19.04 3.35 -12.66
N PHE A 247 19.05 3.14 -11.33
CA PHE A 247 17.93 3.50 -10.47
C PHE A 247 17.63 5.01 -10.52
N ILE A 248 18.65 5.87 -10.37
CA ILE A 248 18.47 7.32 -10.34
C ILE A 248 18.17 7.89 -11.73
N ALA A 249 18.86 7.44 -12.77
CA ALA A 249 18.74 8.00 -14.11
C ALA A 249 17.50 7.52 -14.88
N PHE A 250 17.04 6.29 -14.64
CA PHE A 250 15.95 5.69 -15.42
C PHE A 250 14.74 5.31 -14.57
N LEU A 251 14.91 4.45 -13.55
CA LEU A 251 13.77 3.92 -12.80
C LEU A 251 13.02 5.00 -12.04
N SER A 252 13.77 5.87 -11.35
CA SER A 252 13.19 6.91 -10.51
C SER A 252 12.38 7.95 -11.30
N PRO A 253 12.92 8.56 -12.39
CA PRO A 253 12.13 9.45 -13.26
C PRO A 253 10.91 8.76 -13.86
N LEU A 254 11.04 7.50 -14.30
CA LEU A 254 9.92 6.73 -14.82
C LEU A 254 8.82 6.53 -13.77
N ILE A 255 9.19 6.19 -12.54
CA ILE A 255 8.24 6.01 -11.43
C ILE A 255 7.56 7.33 -11.09
N ILE A 256 8.30 8.43 -10.99
CA ILE A 256 7.74 9.76 -10.73
C ILE A 256 6.75 10.14 -11.82
N TYR A 257 7.13 9.98 -13.09
CA TYR A 257 6.25 10.26 -14.23
C TYR A 257 4.98 9.41 -14.20
N CYS A 258 5.11 8.11 -13.91
CA CYS A 258 3.98 7.18 -13.82
C CYS A 258 3.03 7.45 -12.64
N LEU A 259 3.48 8.19 -11.63
CA LEU A 259 2.73 8.51 -10.40
C LEU A 259 2.32 9.98 -10.31
N LYS A 260 2.65 10.83 -11.30
CA LYS A 260 2.43 12.28 -11.24
C LYS A 260 0.96 12.65 -10.99
N ASP A 261 0.05 11.99 -11.70
CA ASP A 261 -1.39 12.27 -11.66
C ASP A 261 -2.12 11.47 -10.56
N ASN A 262 -1.40 10.63 -9.81
CA ASN A 262 -1.99 9.80 -8.76
C ASN A 262 -1.99 10.55 -7.42
N PRO A 263 -3.15 10.90 -6.84
CA PRO A 263 -3.26 11.52 -5.53
C PRO A 263 -2.73 10.58 -4.43
N ASP A 264 -2.19 11.18 -3.38
CA ASP A 264 -1.41 10.48 -2.36
C ASP A 264 -2.08 10.46 -0.98
N ALA A 265 -3.19 9.73 -0.86
CA ALA A 265 -3.94 9.66 0.39
C ALA A 265 -3.18 9.07 1.59
N HIS A 266 -2.20 8.21 1.32
CA HIS A 266 -1.48 7.46 2.35
C HIS A 266 -0.01 7.89 2.48
N GLY A 267 0.44 8.90 1.74
CA GLY A 267 1.84 9.35 1.76
C GLY A 267 2.81 8.42 1.01
N ILE A 268 2.34 7.40 0.28
CA ILE A 268 3.22 6.45 -0.43
C ILE A 268 3.97 7.17 -1.55
N ARG A 269 3.31 8.05 -2.31
CA ARG A 269 3.95 8.82 -3.38
C ARG A 269 4.99 9.77 -2.78
N THR A 270 4.63 10.49 -1.72
CA THR A 270 5.49 11.42 -1.00
C THR A 270 6.73 10.71 -0.47
N GLU A 271 6.57 9.52 0.13
CA GLU A 271 7.70 8.70 0.56
C GLU A 271 8.64 8.35 -0.61
N LEU A 272 8.10 7.92 -1.75
CA LEU A 272 8.91 7.58 -2.93
C LEU A 272 9.66 8.81 -3.47
N TRP A 273 9.00 9.98 -3.48
CA TRP A 273 9.60 11.25 -3.90
C TRP A 273 10.73 11.69 -2.97
N ILE A 274 10.53 11.62 -1.66
CA ILE A 274 11.56 11.95 -0.67
C ILE A 274 12.79 11.06 -0.88
N ILE A 275 12.58 9.75 -1.05
CA ILE A 275 13.68 8.80 -1.28
C ILE A 275 14.44 9.15 -2.57
N THR A 276 13.74 9.41 -3.68
CA THR A 276 14.38 9.87 -4.92
C THR A 276 15.16 11.16 -4.72
N PHE A 277 14.56 12.15 -4.06
CA PHE A 277 15.14 13.47 -3.85
C PHE A 277 16.46 13.40 -3.09
N PHE A 278 16.50 12.62 -1.99
CA PHE A 278 17.74 12.37 -1.25
C PHE A 278 18.70 11.42 -1.97
N GLY A 279 18.19 10.53 -2.83
CA GLY A 279 18.99 9.60 -3.60
C GLY A 279 19.93 10.26 -4.60
N PHE A 280 19.50 11.35 -5.26
CA PHE A 280 20.30 12.05 -6.25
C PHE A 280 21.61 12.64 -5.68
N PRO A 281 21.62 13.49 -4.62
CA PRO A 281 22.87 14.01 -4.05
C PRO A 281 23.75 12.90 -3.48
N LEU A 282 23.17 11.85 -2.89
CA LEU A 282 23.94 10.72 -2.36
C LEU A 282 24.58 9.88 -3.48
N PHE A 283 23.92 9.74 -4.63
CA PHE A 283 24.52 9.12 -5.81
C PHE A 283 25.67 9.96 -6.37
N LEU A 284 25.51 11.28 -6.46
CA LEU A 284 26.59 12.16 -6.91
C LEU A 284 27.82 12.06 -5.99
N LEU A 285 27.61 12.08 -4.67
CA LEU A 285 28.68 11.89 -3.70
C LEU A 285 29.34 10.51 -3.85
N TYR A 286 28.55 9.46 -4.06
CA TYR A 286 29.07 8.12 -4.33
C TYR A 286 29.95 8.10 -5.59
N ALA A 287 29.46 8.66 -6.70
CA ALA A 287 30.18 8.69 -7.98
C ALA A 287 31.47 9.51 -7.90
N VAL A 288 31.44 10.69 -7.26
CA VAL A 288 32.63 11.53 -7.07
C VAL A 288 33.67 10.81 -6.23
N PHE A 289 33.26 10.20 -5.11
CA PHE A 289 34.19 9.42 -4.27
C PHE A 289 34.72 8.20 -5.03
N PHE A 290 33.89 7.53 -5.81
CA PHE A 290 34.30 6.40 -6.62
C PHE A 290 35.34 6.78 -7.68
N PHE A 291 35.10 7.82 -8.49
CA PHE A 291 35.98 8.17 -9.62
C PHE A 291 37.16 9.08 -9.27
N LYS A 292 37.02 9.99 -8.31
CA LYS A 292 38.09 10.96 -7.99
C LYS A 292 38.98 10.50 -6.85
N ILE A 293 38.42 9.77 -5.88
CA ILE A 293 39.11 9.45 -4.63
C ILE A 293 39.70 8.04 -4.69
N THR A 294 39.00 7.06 -5.28
CA THR A 294 39.50 5.67 -5.40
C THR A 294 40.78 5.51 -6.24
N PRO A 295 40.92 6.09 -7.47
CA PRO A 295 42.13 5.88 -8.27
C PRO A 295 43.36 6.62 -7.73
N VAL A 296 43.19 7.73 -6.99
CA VAL A 296 44.28 8.41 -6.28
C VAL A 296 44.76 7.58 -5.07
N GLN A 297 44.00 6.56 -4.66
CA GLN A 297 44.22 5.69 -3.51
C GLN A 297 44.49 4.23 -3.89
N ALA A 298 44.92 3.97 -5.14
CA ALA A 298 45.35 2.66 -5.60
C ALA A 298 46.55 2.10 -4.82
N ASP A 299 47.18 2.93 -3.99
CA ASP A 299 48.09 2.49 -2.93
C ASP A 299 47.29 2.21 -1.64
N PRO A 300 47.01 0.95 -1.27
CA PRO A 300 46.20 0.58 -0.09
C PRO A 300 46.79 1.05 1.25
N THR A 301 48.01 1.60 1.22
CA THR A 301 48.69 2.29 2.32
C THR A 301 48.12 3.70 2.56
N LYS A 302 47.60 4.40 1.54
CA LYS A 302 47.16 5.80 1.63
C LYS A 302 45.72 5.95 2.16
N TYR A 303 45.63 5.86 3.49
CA TYR A 303 44.72 6.48 4.46
C TYR A 303 43.17 6.43 4.28
N MET A 304 42.59 6.70 3.11
CA MET A 304 41.15 7.05 3.05
C MET A 304 40.20 5.88 2.70
N SER A 305 40.66 4.86 1.97
CA SER A 305 39.79 3.79 1.48
C SER A 305 39.15 2.91 2.56
N ARG A 306 39.67 2.97 3.81
CA ARG A 306 39.12 2.22 4.96
C ARG A 306 38.60 3.07 6.12
N VAL A 307 38.80 4.39 6.10
CA VAL A 307 38.18 5.28 7.10
C VAL A 307 36.76 5.61 6.65
N PHE A 308 36.57 5.89 5.37
CA PHE A 308 35.24 6.16 4.80
C PHE A 308 35.13 5.65 3.36
N ALA A 309 34.53 4.47 3.18
CA ALA A 309 34.35 3.89 1.86
C ALA A 309 33.25 4.61 1.07
N PRO A 310 33.40 4.77 -0.26
CA PRO A 310 32.37 5.39 -1.11
C PRO A 310 30.99 4.78 -0.91
N ALA A 311 30.92 3.44 -0.76
CA ALA A 311 29.66 2.70 -0.61
C ALA A 311 28.83 3.14 0.62
N ASN A 312 29.43 3.81 1.61
CA ASN A 312 28.70 4.37 2.75
C ASN A 312 27.62 5.38 2.33
N TRP A 313 27.82 6.11 1.23
CA TRP A 313 26.79 7.02 0.68
C TRP A 313 25.52 6.28 0.28
N VAL A 314 25.67 5.06 -0.26
CA VAL A 314 24.54 4.20 -0.63
C VAL A 314 23.90 3.58 0.63
N VAL A 315 24.69 3.30 1.67
CA VAL A 315 24.16 2.88 2.99
C VAL A 315 23.28 3.98 3.58
N PHE A 316 23.72 5.24 3.56
CA PHE A 316 22.89 6.37 4.00
C PHE A 316 21.62 6.52 3.17
N PHE A 317 21.71 6.36 1.86
CA PHE A 317 20.53 6.40 0.98
C PHE A 317 19.50 5.33 1.36
N THR A 318 19.93 4.07 1.49
CA THR A 318 19.02 2.98 1.87
C THR A 318 18.51 3.13 3.31
N ALA A 319 19.30 3.74 4.21
CA ALA A 319 18.89 4.07 5.58
C ALA A 319 17.80 5.17 5.60
N VAL A 320 17.92 6.22 4.77
CA VAL A 320 16.85 7.20 4.57
C VAL A 320 15.58 6.50 4.08
N GLY A 321 15.71 5.56 3.13
CA GLY A 321 14.61 4.71 2.68
C GLY A 321 13.93 3.94 3.81
N HIS A 322 14.71 3.33 4.71
CA HIS A 322 14.21 2.61 5.87
C HIS A 322 13.53 3.54 6.88
N VAL A 323 14.14 4.69 7.17
CA VAL A 323 13.56 5.69 8.09
C VAL A 323 12.22 6.18 7.57
N VAL A 324 12.13 6.58 6.30
CA VAL A 324 10.91 7.10 5.68
C VAL A 324 9.83 6.01 5.56
N SER A 325 10.20 4.77 5.24
CA SER A 325 9.23 3.70 4.95
C SER A 325 8.79 2.88 6.16
N VAL A 326 9.62 2.80 7.21
CA VAL A 326 9.37 1.95 8.39
C VAL A 326 9.30 2.79 9.65
N VAL A 327 10.32 3.61 9.91
CA VAL A 327 10.45 4.33 11.19
C VAL A 327 9.42 5.47 11.31
N VAL A 328 9.25 6.29 10.28
CA VAL A 328 8.29 7.40 10.28
C VAL A 328 6.85 6.90 10.47
N PRO A 329 6.35 5.90 9.70
CA PRO A 329 5.03 5.33 9.97
C PRO A 329 4.89 4.74 11.38
N LEU A 330 5.93 4.08 11.89
CA LEU A 330 5.94 3.53 13.25
C LEU A 330 5.85 4.65 14.30
N LEU A 331 6.64 5.72 14.17
CA LEU A 331 6.61 6.89 15.06
C LEU A 331 5.30 7.67 14.96
N GLN A 332 4.62 7.66 13.82
CA GLN A 332 3.29 8.25 13.70
C GLN A 332 2.21 7.44 14.44
N TYR A 333 2.44 6.14 14.64
CA TYR A 333 1.52 5.20 15.27
C TYR A 333 1.75 5.04 16.79
N MET A 334 3.00 4.86 17.22
CA MET A 334 3.40 4.51 18.60
C MET A 334 2.97 5.50 19.71
N PRO A 335 3.05 6.83 19.55
CA PRO A 335 2.70 7.80 20.60
C PRO A 335 1.23 7.73 21.04
N ILE A 336 0.38 7.05 20.26
CA ILE A 336 -1.03 6.89 20.59
C ILE A 336 -1.25 5.66 21.48
N ARG A 337 -0.40 4.63 21.36
CA ARG A 337 -0.53 3.38 22.13
C ARG A 337 0.24 3.42 23.46
N ILE A 338 1.33 4.18 23.52
CA ILE A 338 2.20 4.23 24.71
C ILE A 338 2.16 5.66 25.31
N PRO A 339 1.41 5.88 26.42
CA PRO A 339 1.26 7.19 27.04
C PRO A 339 2.59 7.85 27.42
N CYS A 340 3.59 7.07 27.85
CA CYS A 340 4.90 7.60 28.24
C CYS A 340 5.65 8.28 27.08
N ILE A 341 5.50 7.77 25.85
CA ILE A 341 6.15 8.36 24.66
C ILE A 341 5.43 9.65 24.24
N ARG A 342 4.11 9.73 24.49
CA ARG A 342 3.29 10.92 24.20
C ARG A 342 3.86 12.16 24.89
N HIS A 343 4.27 12.06 26.15
CA HIS A 343 4.82 13.20 26.89
C HIS A 343 6.11 13.75 26.24
N ILE A 344 7.03 12.89 25.82
CA ILE A 344 8.31 13.29 25.22
C ILE A 344 8.09 14.00 23.87
N PHE A 345 7.18 13.46 23.03
CA PHE A 345 6.93 14.02 21.69
C PHE A 345 6.10 15.31 21.74
N PHE A 346 5.13 15.42 22.65
CA PHE A 346 4.32 16.64 22.80
C PHE A 346 5.15 17.83 23.31
N ILE A 347 6.12 17.60 24.21
CA ILE A 347 7.02 18.65 24.70
C ILE A 347 7.89 19.20 23.57
N LYS A 348 8.41 18.35 22.67
CA LYS A 348 9.19 18.79 21.50
C LYS A 348 8.33 19.49 20.43
N ARG A 349 7.12 19.00 20.15
CA ARG A 349 6.24 19.62 19.14
C ARG A 349 5.74 21.00 19.56
N ARG A 350 5.48 21.23 20.85
CA ARG A 350 5.16 22.58 21.37
C ARG A 350 6.32 23.56 21.20
N ARG A 351 7.58 23.13 21.37
CA ARG A 351 8.75 23.99 21.12
C ARG A 351 8.99 24.28 19.65
N ALA A 352 8.74 23.32 18.75
CA ALA A 352 8.88 23.54 17.31
C ALA A 352 7.79 24.49 16.76
N TYR A 353 6.54 24.36 17.23
CA TYR A 353 5.44 25.25 16.82
C TYR A 353 5.51 26.65 17.43
N ALA A 354 6.10 26.80 18.63
CA ALA A 354 6.35 28.12 19.20
C ALA A 354 7.44 28.92 18.46
N ASN A 355 8.27 28.24 17.65
CA ASN A 355 9.41 28.85 16.96
C ASN A 355 9.26 28.89 15.42
N SER A 356 8.17 28.36 14.85
CA SER A 356 7.91 28.42 13.40
C SER A 356 6.73 29.35 13.09
N SER A 357 6.89 30.63 13.39
CA SER A 357 6.00 31.69 12.91
C SER A 357 6.53 32.21 11.56
N THR A 358 6.46 31.40 10.50
CA THR A 358 6.51 31.81 9.09
C THR A 358 6.60 30.57 8.22
N GLU A 359 5.48 30.13 7.65
CA GLU A 359 5.34 29.81 6.22
C GLU A 359 3.93 29.28 5.96
N ASN A 360 3.12 30.15 5.34
CA ASN A 360 1.87 29.82 4.70
C ASN A 360 2.17 28.88 3.52
N PHE A 361 1.82 27.59 3.64
CA PHE A 361 1.69 26.73 2.47
C PHE A 361 0.26 26.88 1.94
N ASP A 362 0.12 27.81 1.01
CA ASP A 362 -1.13 28.22 0.37
C ASP A 362 -1.56 27.14 -0.65
N ILE A 363 -2.42 26.21 -0.23
CA ILE A 363 -3.04 25.17 -1.08
C ILE A 363 -4.35 25.71 -1.73
N SER A 364 -4.62 27.01 -1.60
CA SER A 364 -5.91 27.63 -1.93
C SER A 364 -6.00 28.19 -3.36
N ARG A 365 -4.93 28.14 -4.16
CA ARG A 365 -4.93 28.69 -5.52
C ARG A 365 -4.82 27.59 -6.57
N LEU A 366 -5.97 27.14 -7.07
CA LEU A 366 -6.29 26.97 -8.51
C LEU A 366 -7.70 26.37 -8.69
N ALA A 367 -8.74 27.08 -8.21
CA ALA A 367 -10.05 27.16 -8.86
C ALA A 367 -10.96 28.12 -8.05
N PRO A 368 -11.57 29.15 -8.66
CA PRO A 368 -12.64 29.90 -8.00
C PRO A 368 -13.88 28.99 -7.95
N ARG A 369 -14.28 28.57 -6.75
CA ARG A 369 -15.57 27.90 -6.54
C ARG A 369 -16.64 29.00 -6.41
N PRO A 370 -17.75 28.96 -7.16
CA PRO A 370 -18.84 29.90 -6.98
C PRO A 370 -19.42 29.73 -5.57
N THR A 371 -19.33 30.79 -4.78
CA THR A 371 -20.02 30.95 -3.50
C THR A 371 -21.52 31.06 -3.75
N SER A 372 -22.25 29.95 -3.74
CA SER A 372 -23.72 29.98 -3.70
C SER A 372 -24.33 28.66 -3.22
N SER A 373 -24.24 28.40 -1.92
CA SER A 373 -25.32 27.84 -1.09
C SER A 373 -24.86 27.88 0.37
N MET A 374 -25.77 28.13 1.30
CA MET A 374 -25.47 28.11 2.74
C MET A 374 -24.94 26.72 3.13
N SER A 375 -23.63 26.52 3.17
CA SER A 375 -23.03 25.26 3.59
C SER A 375 -23.09 25.17 5.11
N ILE A 376 -23.98 24.32 5.60
CA ILE A 376 -24.03 23.92 7.02
C ILE A 376 -22.63 23.40 7.39
N PRO A 377 -22.01 23.88 8.48
CA PRO A 377 -20.69 23.41 8.89
C PRO A 377 -20.73 21.89 9.13
N LEU A 378 -19.84 21.17 8.47
CA LEU A 378 -19.74 19.72 8.59
C LEU A 378 -19.06 19.35 9.91
N GLU A 379 -19.79 18.66 10.78
CA GLU A 379 -19.31 18.20 12.07
C GLU A 379 -18.91 16.72 12.01
N LEU A 380 -17.97 16.29 12.88
CA LEU A 380 -17.57 14.89 13.01
C LEU A 380 -18.61 14.07 13.79
N THR A 381 -19.83 14.00 13.26
CA THR A 381 -20.98 13.28 13.82
C THR A 381 -21.64 12.40 12.76
N MET A 382 -22.28 11.31 13.19
CA MET A 382 -22.93 10.39 12.26
C MET A 382 -24.08 11.07 11.49
N GLU A 383 -24.84 11.93 12.17
CA GLU A 383 -25.94 12.70 11.55
C GLU A 383 -25.44 13.63 10.44
N SER A 384 -24.25 14.20 10.62
CA SER A 384 -23.61 15.06 9.62
C SER A 384 -23.08 14.26 8.43
N LEU A 385 -22.61 13.02 8.63
CA LEU A 385 -22.27 12.11 7.54
C LEU A 385 -23.51 11.70 6.74
N GLU A 386 -24.61 11.34 7.42
CA GLU A 386 -25.84 10.94 6.73
C GLU A 386 -26.39 12.10 5.87
N ARG A 387 -26.30 13.34 6.34
CA ARG A 387 -26.58 14.53 5.53
C ARG A 387 -25.65 14.66 4.33
N ALA A 388 -24.34 14.48 4.52
CA ALA A 388 -23.36 14.52 3.43
C ALA A 388 -23.56 13.40 2.39
N LEU A 389 -24.08 12.24 2.80
CA LEU A 389 -24.42 11.15 1.89
C LEU A 389 -25.74 11.38 1.14
N ALA A 390 -26.64 12.22 1.66
CA ALA A 390 -27.88 12.59 1.00
C ALA A 390 -27.70 13.74 -0.02
N ASP A 391 -26.67 14.57 0.16
CA ASP A 391 -26.32 15.66 -0.75
C ASP A 391 -25.46 15.14 -1.93
N PRO A 392 -25.89 15.28 -3.19
CA PRO A 392 -25.15 14.83 -4.37
C PRO A 392 -23.73 15.42 -4.49
N ASP A 393 -23.54 16.70 -4.12
CA ASP A 393 -22.27 17.39 -4.27
C ASP A 393 -21.26 16.93 -3.21
N LEU A 394 -21.72 16.73 -1.98
CA LEU A 394 -20.90 16.17 -0.90
C LEU A 394 -20.61 14.68 -1.10
N MET A 395 -21.57 13.92 -1.63
CA MET A 395 -21.37 12.53 -2.03
C MET A 395 -20.27 12.43 -3.11
N HIS A 396 -20.27 13.29 -4.13
CA HIS A 396 -19.22 13.28 -5.15
C HIS A 396 -17.84 13.57 -4.54
N GLN A 397 -17.75 14.53 -3.61
CA GLN A 397 -16.51 14.84 -2.90
C GLN A 397 -16.03 13.67 -2.03
N LEU A 398 -16.95 13.02 -1.30
CA LEU A 398 -16.64 11.81 -0.54
C LEU A 398 -16.14 10.70 -1.46
N GLN A 399 -16.72 10.54 -2.65
CA GLN A 399 -16.29 9.52 -3.61
C GLN A 399 -14.90 9.78 -4.15
N ASP A 400 -14.58 11.02 -4.50
CA ASP A 400 -13.22 11.38 -4.90
C ASP A 400 -12.21 11.04 -3.80
N LEU A 401 -12.56 11.32 -2.54
CA LEU A 401 -11.74 10.95 -1.38
C LEU A 401 -11.67 9.42 -1.20
N ALA A 402 -12.75 8.68 -1.40
CA ALA A 402 -12.78 7.23 -1.27
C ALA A 402 -12.01 6.51 -2.37
N ILE A 403 -11.98 7.04 -3.60
CA ILE A 403 -11.12 6.56 -4.70
C ILE A 403 -9.65 6.69 -4.28
N ARG A 404 -9.29 7.84 -3.71
CA ARG A 404 -7.92 8.11 -3.20
C ARG A 404 -7.54 7.15 -2.08
N ASP A 405 -8.50 6.75 -1.25
CA ASP A 405 -8.33 5.86 -0.09
C ASP A 405 -8.47 4.37 -0.40
N PHE A 406 -8.73 4.01 -1.66
CA PHE A 406 -9.02 2.63 -2.06
C PHE A 406 -10.16 2.01 -1.24
N SER A 407 -11.25 2.76 -1.06
CA SER A 407 -12.43 2.40 -0.26
C SER A 407 -13.77 2.79 -0.92
N SER A 408 -13.76 3.02 -2.24
CA SER A 408 -14.93 3.45 -3.00
C SER A 408 -16.10 2.47 -2.92
N GLU A 409 -15.86 1.19 -2.62
CA GLU A 409 -16.92 0.18 -2.45
C GLU A 409 -17.94 0.56 -1.37
N ASN A 410 -17.52 1.24 -0.30
CA ASN A 410 -18.42 1.62 0.79
C ASN A 410 -19.39 2.72 0.35
N LEU A 411 -18.93 3.69 -0.44
CA LEU A 411 -19.79 4.77 -0.95
C LEU A 411 -20.68 4.29 -2.10
N LEU A 412 -20.17 3.41 -2.97
CA LEU A 412 -20.97 2.78 -4.02
C LEU A 412 -22.09 1.92 -3.43
N PHE A 413 -21.81 1.20 -2.34
CA PHE A 413 -22.82 0.47 -1.58
C PHE A 413 -23.91 1.41 -1.08
N TYR A 414 -23.52 2.53 -0.47
CA TYR A 414 -24.46 3.52 0.05
C TYR A 414 -25.33 4.15 -1.03
N GLU A 415 -24.71 4.61 -2.14
CA GLU A 415 -25.41 5.18 -3.29
C GLU A 415 -26.45 4.20 -3.84
N LYS A 416 -26.06 2.94 -4.06
CA LYS A 416 -26.98 1.90 -4.56
C LYS A 416 -28.07 1.55 -3.54
N TYR A 417 -27.74 1.51 -2.25
CA TYR A 417 -28.72 1.26 -1.18
C TYR A 417 -29.80 2.35 -1.15
N LEU A 418 -29.39 3.62 -1.15
CA LEU A 418 -30.32 4.76 -1.14
C LEU A 418 -31.24 4.75 -2.38
N ASN A 419 -30.70 4.43 -3.56
CA ASN A 419 -31.50 4.27 -4.78
C ASN A 419 -32.52 3.13 -4.68
N LEU A 420 -32.18 2.00 -4.04
CA LEU A 420 -33.14 0.91 -3.80
C LEU A 420 -34.24 1.33 -2.83
N VAL A 421 -33.89 2.07 -1.78
CA VAL A 421 -34.86 2.59 -0.81
C VAL A 421 -35.83 3.58 -1.48
N ASP A 422 -35.33 4.46 -2.34
CA ASP A 422 -36.17 5.42 -3.09
C ASP A 422 -37.15 4.72 -4.05
N ARG A 423 -36.67 3.68 -4.75
CA ARG A 423 -37.52 2.82 -5.60
C ARG A 423 -38.57 2.08 -4.78
N LEU A 424 -38.23 1.58 -3.59
CA LEU A 424 -39.21 0.95 -2.69
C LEU A 424 -40.29 1.93 -2.23
N LYS A 425 -39.91 3.16 -1.86
CA LYS A 425 -40.88 4.21 -1.46
C LYS A 425 -41.85 4.50 -2.61
N THR A 426 -41.33 4.61 -3.83
CA THR A 426 -42.13 4.86 -5.04
C THR A 426 -43.11 3.71 -5.30
N GLU A 427 -42.66 2.46 -5.27
CA GLU A 427 -43.52 1.28 -5.51
C GLU A 427 -44.57 1.07 -4.40
N TRP A 428 -44.28 1.47 -3.16
CA TRP A 428 -45.23 1.42 -2.06
C TRP A 428 -46.15 2.65 -1.97
N CYS A 429 -46.08 3.57 -2.95
CA CYS A 429 -46.83 4.82 -2.97
C CYS A 429 -46.71 5.62 -1.67
N ILE A 430 -45.55 5.55 -1.01
CA ILE A 430 -45.27 6.36 0.18
C ILE A 430 -44.84 7.74 -0.33
N PRO A 431 -45.57 8.82 -0.01
CA PRO A 431 -45.23 10.15 -0.50
C PRO A 431 -43.78 10.50 -0.14
N SER A 432 -43.04 11.05 -1.09
CA SER A 432 -41.68 11.55 -0.89
C SER A 432 -41.71 12.77 0.04
N VAL A 433 -41.72 12.52 1.35
CA VAL A 433 -41.43 13.57 2.33
C VAL A 433 -39.98 13.97 2.09
N SER A 434 -39.80 15.19 1.57
CA SER A 434 -38.52 15.89 1.51
C SER A 434 -37.80 15.72 2.85
N TYR A 435 -36.58 15.19 2.84
CA TYR A 435 -35.72 15.06 4.02
C TYR A 435 -35.35 16.46 4.54
N ARG A 436 -36.27 17.12 5.24
CA ARG A 436 -35.98 18.23 6.13
C ARG A 436 -36.05 17.65 7.54
N PHE A 437 -34.88 17.32 8.08
CA PHE A 437 -34.70 16.84 9.45
C PHE A 437 -35.00 17.97 10.44
N ASP A 438 -36.28 18.25 10.70
CA ASP A 438 -36.69 18.96 11.90
C ASP A 438 -37.09 17.92 12.96
N LYS A 439 -36.26 17.85 14.00
CA LYS A 439 -36.28 16.84 15.08
C LYS A 439 -37.46 16.98 16.04
N SER A 440 -38.44 17.85 15.76
CA SER A 440 -39.50 18.21 16.72
C SER A 440 -40.83 17.48 16.51
N SER A 441 -41.01 16.65 15.47
CA SER A 441 -42.30 15.96 15.27
C SER A 441 -42.27 14.59 14.57
N LEU A 442 -41.12 13.91 14.47
CA LEU A 442 -41.09 12.53 13.95
C LEU A 442 -41.40 11.54 15.07
N ALA A 443 -42.68 11.20 15.19
CA ALA A 443 -43.10 9.96 15.80
C ALA A 443 -42.41 8.77 15.10
N GLU A 444 -42.02 7.79 15.90
CA GLU A 444 -41.36 6.50 15.62
C GLU A 444 -42.01 5.59 14.56
N ASN A 445 -43.01 6.06 13.79
CA ASN A 445 -43.96 5.19 13.10
C ASN A 445 -43.75 5.00 11.59
N ASP A 446 -43.00 5.86 10.88
CA ASP A 446 -42.99 5.81 9.40
C ASP A 446 -41.80 5.03 8.80
N TYR A 447 -40.63 5.09 9.44
CA TYR A 447 -39.44 4.36 8.97
C TYR A 447 -39.46 2.87 9.37
N GLY A 448 -40.03 2.54 10.54
CA GLY A 448 -40.18 1.16 11.00
C GLY A 448 -41.09 0.33 10.10
N GLY A 449 -42.11 0.95 9.49
CA GLY A 449 -43.02 0.28 8.57
C GLY A 449 -42.37 -0.19 7.27
N ILE A 450 -41.41 0.57 6.74
CA ILE A 450 -40.68 0.26 5.50
C ILE A 450 -39.72 -0.92 5.70
N LEU A 451 -39.05 -0.98 6.85
CA LEU A 451 -38.02 -1.98 7.14
C LEU A 451 -38.55 -3.42 7.17
N HIS A 452 -39.75 -3.61 7.72
CA HIS A 452 -40.33 -4.93 7.93
C HIS A 452 -41.28 -5.38 6.81
N ARG A 453 -41.60 -4.50 5.85
CA ARG A 453 -42.38 -4.87 4.66
C ARG A 453 -41.54 -5.74 3.72
N HIS A 454 -42.24 -6.68 3.11
CA HIS A 454 -41.68 -7.57 2.09
C HIS A 454 -41.37 -6.83 0.80
N ILE A 455 -40.16 -7.03 0.29
CA ILE A 455 -39.73 -6.42 -0.98
C ILE A 455 -40.66 -6.89 -2.10
N PRO A 456 -41.21 -5.98 -2.93
CA PRO A 456 -42.04 -6.34 -4.07
C PRO A 456 -41.29 -7.23 -5.07
N ASP A 457 -41.97 -8.23 -5.64
CA ASP A 457 -41.38 -9.17 -6.60
C ASP A 457 -40.71 -8.46 -7.79
N LYS A 458 -41.23 -7.30 -8.20
CA LYS A 458 -40.67 -6.47 -9.28
C LYS A 458 -39.28 -5.91 -8.96
N LEU A 459 -38.99 -5.62 -7.69
CA LEU A 459 -37.70 -5.07 -7.22
C LEU A 459 -36.76 -6.16 -6.70
N LEU A 460 -37.26 -7.38 -6.48
CA LEU A 460 -36.46 -8.51 -6.00
C LEU A 460 -35.17 -8.76 -6.82
N PRO A 461 -35.16 -8.66 -8.17
CA PRO A 461 -33.94 -8.79 -8.96
C PRO A 461 -32.87 -7.75 -8.61
N ASP A 462 -33.26 -6.51 -8.30
CA ASP A 462 -32.33 -5.44 -7.95
C ASP A 462 -31.67 -5.68 -6.58
N PHE A 463 -32.44 -6.22 -5.62
CA PHE A 463 -31.91 -6.61 -4.30
C PHE A 463 -30.99 -7.83 -4.37
N ILE A 464 -31.28 -8.78 -5.25
CA ILE A 464 -30.39 -9.90 -5.55
C ILE A 464 -29.08 -9.37 -6.14
N ASP A 465 -29.16 -8.48 -7.13
CA ASP A 465 -27.97 -7.89 -7.73
C ASP A 465 -27.15 -7.10 -6.71
N PHE A 466 -27.79 -6.34 -5.82
CA PHE A 466 -27.13 -5.64 -4.73
C PHE A 466 -26.39 -6.59 -3.76
N TYR A 467 -27.04 -7.65 -3.29
CA TYR A 467 -26.42 -8.67 -2.45
C TYR A 467 -25.21 -9.31 -3.14
N GLU A 468 -25.36 -9.67 -4.40
CA GLU A 468 -24.32 -10.32 -5.20
C GLU A 468 -23.14 -9.39 -5.54
N GLN A 469 -23.37 -8.08 -5.67
CA GLN A 469 -22.34 -7.11 -6.00
C GLN A 469 -21.53 -6.65 -4.78
N PHE A 470 -22.13 -6.61 -3.59
CA PHE A 470 -21.50 -6.01 -2.41
C PHE A 470 -21.38 -6.92 -1.19
N ILE A 471 -22.26 -7.90 -0.99
CA ILE A 471 -22.32 -8.66 0.26
C ILE A 471 -21.65 -10.02 0.12
N ARG A 472 -22.01 -10.76 -0.93
CA ARG A 472 -21.60 -12.16 -1.14
C ARG A 472 -20.08 -12.31 -1.04
N VAL A 473 -19.63 -13.47 -0.56
CA VAL A 473 -18.20 -13.81 -0.56
C VAL A 473 -17.62 -13.71 -1.98
N ASN A 474 -16.51 -12.97 -2.13
CA ASN A 474 -15.85 -12.67 -3.40
C ASN A 474 -16.67 -11.77 -4.35
N ALA A 475 -17.62 -11.01 -3.82
CA ALA A 475 -18.34 -10.01 -4.60
C ALA A 475 -17.38 -8.93 -5.17
N PRO A 476 -17.65 -8.40 -6.38
CA PRO A 476 -16.75 -7.45 -7.06
C PRO A 476 -16.52 -6.15 -6.27
N PHE A 477 -17.53 -5.73 -5.51
CA PHE A 477 -17.50 -4.58 -4.62
C PHE A 477 -17.71 -5.00 -3.16
N GLN A 478 -17.18 -6.17 -2.78
CA GLN A 478 -17.37 -6.73 -1.44
C GLN A 478 -17.02 -5.69 -0.36
N VAL A 479 -18.02 -5.32 0.44
CA VAL A 479 -17.85 -4.40 1.57
C VAL A 479 -17.31 -5.13 2.79
N ASN A 480 -16.53 -4.40 3.60
CA ASN A 480 -15.97 -4.93 4.84
C ASN A 480 -16.99 -4.91 5.98
N ILE A 481 -17.83 -5.94 6.04
CA ILE A 481 -18.80 -6.17 7.12
C ILE A 481 -18.43 -7.40 7.94
N SER A 482 -18.98 -7.47 9.16
CA SER A 482 -18.80 -8.54 10.11
C SER A 482 -19.30 -9.88 9.57
N TYR A 483 -18.68 -10.96 10.04
CA TYR A 483 -19.08 -12.32 9.68
C TYR A 483 -20.56 -12.57 10.02
N LYS A 484 -21.03 -12.04 11.15
CA LYS A 484 -22.44 -12.15 11.58
C LYS A 484 -23.38 -11.49 10.56
N ALA A 485 -23.13 -10.23 10.19
CA ALA A 485 -23.96 -9.50 9.24
C ALA A 485 -24.01 -10.20 7.87
N ARG A 486 -22.86 -10.66 7.37
CA ARG A 486 -22.78 -11.40 6.11
C ARG A 486 -23.52 -12.73 6.20
N ASN A 487 -23.25 -13.54 7.23
CA ASN A 487 -23.85 -14.87 7.36
C ASN A 487 -25.39 -14.81 7.46
N THR A 488 -25.94 -13.79 8.13
CA THR A 488 -27.40 -13.57 8.16
C THR A 488 -27.98 -13.30 6.77
N LEU A 489 -27.30 -12.49 5.95
CA LEU A 489 -27.69 -12.25 4.56
C LEU A 489 -27.52 -13.51 3.71
N ASP A 490 -26.37 -14.19 3.80
CA ASP A 490 -26.07 -15.41 3.05
C ASP A 490 -27.12 -16.50 3.31
N GLU A 491 -27.49 -16.74 4.58
CA GLU A 491 -28.53 -17.72 4.94
C GLU A 491 -29.92 -17.37 4.38
N ALA A 492 -30.28 -16.08 4.37
CA ALA A 492 -31.56 -15.63 3.84
C ALA A 492 -31.62 -15.77 2.31
N PHE A 493 -30.54 -15.39 1.61
CA PHE A 493 -30.44 -15.55 0.17
C PHE A 493 -30.33 -17.01 -0.26
N ASP A 494 -29.64 -17.87 0.52
CA ASP A 494 -29.63 -19.31 0.28
C ASP A 494 -31.02 -19.94 0.39
N LYS A 495 -31.81 -19.53 1.38
CA LYS A 495 -33.22 -19.94 1.50
C LYS A 495 -34.04 -19.45 0.31
N LEU A 496 -33.86 -18.20 -0.12
CA LEU A 496 -34.52 -17.65 -1.30
C LEU A 496 -34.20 -18.48 -2.56
N TYR A 497 -32.92 -18.76 -2.80
CA TYR A 497 -32.45 -19.50 -3.96
C TYR A 497 -32.92 -20.96 -3.98
N ARG A 498 -33.00 -21.62 -2.81
CA ARG A 498 -33.57 -22.98 -2.70
C ARG A 498 -35.04 -23.02 -3.07
N LYS A 499 -35.82 -22.01 -2.65
CA LYS A 499 -37.25 -21.93 -2.99
C LYS A 499 -37.50 -21.48 -4.43
N ASN A 500 -36.60 -20.68 -4.99
CA ASN A 500 -36.73 -20.14 -6.35
C ASN A 500 -35.46 -20.40 -7.19
N PRO A 501 -35.22 -21.64 -7.65
CA PRO A 501 -34.01 -22.00 -8.40
C PRO A 501 -33.81 -21.21 -9.70
N SER A 502 -34.90 -20.69 -10.30
CA SER A 502 -34.86 -19.84 -11.50
C SER A 502 -34.09 -18.53 -11.27
N LEU A 503 -34.09 -18.01 -10.04
CA LEU A 503 -33.34 -16.80 -9.67
C LEU A 503 -31.82 -17.05 -9.69
N MET A 504 -31.37 -18.29 -9.45
CA MET A 504 -29.96 -18.67 -9.66
C MET A 504 -29.60 -18.86 -11.14
N ALA A 505 -30.53 -19.39 -11.95
CA ALA A 505 -30.29 -19.71 -13.35
C ALA A 505 -30.16 -18.47 -14.25
N CYS A 506 -30.89 -17.39 -13.93
CA CYS A 506 -30.88 -16.14 -14.70
C CYS A 506 -29.48 -15.48 -14.78
N ARG A 507 -28.56 -15.83 -13.87
CA ARG A 507 -27.21 -15.24 -13.80
C ARG A 507 -26.05 -16.14 -14.24
N ARG A 508 -26.22 -17.48 -14.21
CA ARG A 508 -25.18 -18.35 -14.81
C ARG A 508 -25.00 -18.04 -16.29
N ASN A 509 -26.04 -17.56 -16.99
CA ASN A 509 -25.96 -17.22 -18.40
C ASN A 509 -25.31 -15.84 -18.65
N THR A 510 -25.52 -14.83 -17.80
CA THR A 510 -24.82 -13.52 -17.93
C THR A 510 -23.35 -13.59 -17.55
N ILE A 511 -22.95 -14.52 -16.66
CA ILE A 511 -21.54 -14.71 -16.29
C ILE A 511 -20.83 -15.74 -17.20
N ARG A 512 -21.49 -16.81 -17.67
CA ARG A 512 -20.85 -17.81 -18.57
C ARG A 512 -20.73 -17.36 -20.03
N VAL A 513 -21.50 -16.39 -20.50
CA VAL A 513 -21.34 -15.86 -21.87
C VAL A 513 -19.95 -15.23 -22.08
N ASN A 514 -19.21 -14.90 -21.02
CA ASN A 514 -17.84 -14.37 -21.11
C ASN A 514 -16.71 -15.41 -21.00
N ASP A 515 -16.99 -16.67 -20.68
CA ASP A 515 -15.94 -17.70 -20.48
C ASP A 515 -15.80 -18.69 -21.65
N ARG A 516 -16.65 -18.64 -22.68
CA ARG A 516 -16.65 -19.64 -23.78
C ARG A 516 -16.42 -19.12 -25.20
N VAL A 517 -16.17 -17.82 -25.41
CA VAL A 517 -16.10 -17.24 -26.77
C VAL A 517 -14.69 -17.20 -27.37
N TYR A 518 -13.66 -17.77 -26.72
CA TYR A 518 -12.28 -17.70 -27.24
C TYR A 518 -11.56 -19.05 -27.38
N ASP A 519 -12.28 -20.10 -27.72
CA ASP A 519 -11.68 -21.31 -28.29
C ASP A 519 -12.51 -21.79 -29.49
N THR A 520 -12.48 -21.05 -30.60
CA THR A 520 -12.58 -21.67 -31.93
C THR A 520 -12.11 -20.72 -33.03
N HIS A 521 -11.05 -21.16 -33.69
CA HIS A 521 -10.65 -20.68 -35.00
C HIS A 521 -11.77 -20.91 -36.05
N MET A 522 -11.76 -20.06 -37.08
CA MET A 522 -12.44 -20.18 -38.38
C MET A 522 -13.96 -19.94 -38.44
N PHE A 523 -14.31 -18.83 -39.11
CA PHE A 523 -15.50 -18.75 -39.99
C PHE A 523 -15.39 -19.80 -41.12
N PRO A 524 -16.50 -20.35 -41.63
CA PRO A 524 -17.19 -19.69 -42.74
C PRO A 524 -18.73 -19.63 -42.65
N LEU A 525 -19.27 -18.76 -43.49
CA LEU A 525 -20.67 -18.43 -43.71
C LEU A 525 -21.57 -19.64 -44.01
N GLY A 526 -22.85 -19.53 -43.62
CA GLY A 526 -23.94 -20.33 -44.15
C GLY A 526 -25.31 -19.78 -43.74
N ASN A 527 -26.07 -19.30 -44.73
CA ASN A 527 -27.45 -18.84 -44.64
C ASN A 527 -28.40 -19.90 -44.03
N MET A 528 -29.47 -19.47 -43.34
CA MET A 528 -30.85 -19.50 -43.86
C MET A 528 -31.89 -19.39 -42.74
N TYR A 529 -32.97 -18.70 -43.09
CA TYR A 529 -34.30 -18.69 -42.49
C TYR A 529 -34.74 -20.03 -41.88
N THR A 530 -35.44 -19.97 -40.75
CA THR A 530 -36.83 -20.46 -40.63
C THR A 530 -37.40 -20.10 -39.26
N SER A 531 -38.47 -19.31 -39.25
CA SER A 531 -39.49 -19.40 -38.20
C SER A 531 -40.15 -20.78 -38.28
N PRO A 532 -40.69 -21.31 -37.16
CA PRO A 532 -42.16 -21.40 -37.17
C PRO A 532 -42.84 -21.24 -35.80
N THR A 533 -43.99 -20.56 -35.87
CA THR A 533 -45.27 -20.85 -35.22
C THR A 533 -45.37 -21.03 -33.70
N SER A 534 -46.03 -20.04 -33.08
CA SER A 534 -47.39 -20.19 -32.50
C SER A 534 -47.74 -21.55 -31.88
N ARG A 535 -47.80 -21.60 -30.55
CA ARG A 535 -48.83 -22.35 -29.82
C ARG A 535 -49.31 -21.57 -28.60
N HIS A 536 -50.60 -21.28 -28.61
CA HIS A 536 -51.39 -20.92 -27.45
C HIS A 536 -51.36 -22.04 -26.39
N SER A 537 -51.15 -21.67 -25.13
CA SER A 537 -51.68 -22.42 -23.99
C SER A 537 -51.95 -21.48 -22.81
N SER A 538 -53.22 -21.16 -22.67
CA SER A 538 -54.01 -21.12 -21.42
C SER A 538 -53.31 -20.71 -20.11
N SER A 539 -53.66 -19.51 -19.67
CA SER A 539 -54.08 -19.15 -18.31
C SER A 539 -54.19 -20.33 -17.32
N MET A 540 -53.23 -20.42 -16.39
CA MET A 540 -53.50 -20.84 -15.02
C MET A 540 -52.73 -19.91 -14.09
N SER A 541 -53.47 -19.04 -13.40
CA SER A 541 -53.01 -18.24 -12.29
C SER A 541 -52.69 -19.15 -11.10
N HIS A 542 -51.49 -19.72 -11.08
CA HIS A 542 -50.89 -20.17 -9.84
C HIS A 542 -50.39 -18.92 -9.09
N THR A 543 -51.16 -18.47 -8.11
CA THR A 543 -50.66 -17.68 -6.98
C THR A 543 -49.59 -18.53 -6.28
N LYS A 544 -48.35 -18.39 -6.75
CA LYS A 544 -47.16 -18.92 -6.09
C LYS A 544 -47.01 -18.15 -4.79
N ASP A 545 -47.28 -18.81 -3.67
CA ASP A 545 -46.85 -18.34 -2.36
C ASP A 545 -45.31 -18.27 -2.34
N THR A 546 -44.76 -17.11 -2.74
CA THR A 546 -43.34 -16.73 -2.63
C THR A 546 -42.97 -16.41 -1.18
N SER A 547 -43.41 -17.24 -0.24
CA SER A 547 -43.24 -17.07 1.21
C SER A 547 -41.81 -17.42 1.66
N THR A 548 -40.85 -16.61 1.25
CA THR A 548 -39.69 -16.16 2.03
C THR A 548 -39.31 -14.81 1.43
N ALA A 549 -40.21 -13.84 1.58
CA ALA A 549 -40.00 -12.54 1.02
C ALA A 549 -38.99 -11.77 1.89
N ILE A 550 -37.85 -11.43 1.28
CA ILE A 550 -36.78 -10.66 1.92
C ILE A 550 -37.33 -9.28 2.30
N THR A 551 -36.87 -8.74 3.42
CA THR A 551 -37.24 -7.40 3.90
C THR A 551 -36.00 -6.49 3.91
N LEU A 552 -36.23 -5.17 3.90
CA LEU A 552 -35.13 -4.21 3.95
C LEU A 552 -34.35 -4.29 5.29
N ALA A 553 -35.03 -4.64 6.39
CA ALA A 553 -34.42 -4.85 7.70
C ALA A 553 -33.24 -5.84 7.69
N LEU A 554 -33.23 -6.80 6.76
CA LEU A 554 -32.14 -7.77 6.61
C LEU A 554 -30.80 -7.09 6.27
N PHE A 555 -30.84 -5.95 5.58
CA PHE A 555 -29.66 -5.22 5.13
C PHE A 555 -29.18 -4.16 6.13
N GLU A 556 -29.99 -3.80 7.13
CA GLU A 556 -29.68 -2.68 8.04
C GLU A 556 -28.39 -2.89 8.84
N THR A 557 -28.12 -4.12 9.30
CA THR A 557 -26.88 -4.39 10.02
C THR A 557 -25.66 -4.14 9.12
N ALA A 558 -25.71 -4.61 7.87
CA ALA A 558 -24.64 -4.36 6.89
C ALA A 558 -24.53 -2.87 6.56
N ARG A 559 -25.66 -2.18 6.35
CA ARG A 559 -25.69 -0.74 6.10
C ARG A 559 -25.01 0.04 7.21
N VAL A 560 -25.42 -0.16 8.47
CA VAL A 560 -24.85 0.54 9.63
C VAL A 560 -23.34 0.32 9.72
N GLU A 561 -22.86 -0.91 9.51
CA GLU A 561 -21.42 -1.20 9.53
C GLU A 561 -20.68 -0.51 8.38
N VAL A 562 -21.24 -0.46 7.17
CA VAL A 562 -20.66 0.30 6.05
C VAL A 562 -20.67 1.81 6.36
N CYS A 563 -21.69 2.33 7.06
CA CYS A 563 -21.73 3.74 7.50
C CYS A 563 -20.50 4.04 8.36
N TRP A 564 -20.29 3.17 9.35
CA TRP A 564 -19.15 3.27 10.25
C TRP A 564 -17.83 3.15 9.50
N ASN A 565 -17.74 2.34 8.45
CA ASN A 565 -16.54 2.30 7.62
C ASN A 565 -16.29 3.66 6.96
N VAL A 566 -17.29 4.30 6.35
CA VAL A 566 -17.16 5.63 5.75
C VAL A 566 -16.81 6.69 6.80
N PHE A 567 -17.51 6.68 7.93
CA PHE A 567 -17.31 7.59 9.05
C PHE A 567 -15.90 7.51 9.64
N ASN A 568 -15.35 6.31 9.75
CA ASN A 568 -14.02 6.09 10.34
C ASN A 568 -12.87 6.29 9.34
N SER A 569 -13.15 6.41 8.04
CA SER A 569 -12.13 6.46 6.98
C SER A 569 -12.14 7.76 6.18
N VAL A 570 -13.19 7.97 5.38
CA VAL A 570 -13.25 9.03 4.36
C VAL A 570 -13.83 10.32 4.93
N TYR A 571 -14.89 10.21 5.73
CA TYR A 571 -15.62 11.38 6.24
C TYR A 571 -14.77 12.39 7.02
N PRO A 572 -13.83 11.97 7.89
CA PRO A 572 -13.00 12.92 8.64
C PRO A 572 -12.16 13.81 7.72
N LYS A 573 -11.81 13.33 6.51
CA LYS A 573 -11.03 14.10 5.54
C LYS A 573 -11.86 15.16 4.83
N LEU A 574 -13.14 14.90 4.60
CA LEU A 574 -14.04 15.91 4.05
C LEU A 574 -14.15 17.08 5.03
N ILE A 575 -14.34 16.78 6.32
CA ILE A 575 -14.37 17.78 7.39
C ILE A 575 -13.07 18.58 7.48
N GLU A 576 -11.90 17.94 7.27
CA GLU A 576 -10.60 18.63 7.23
C GLU A 576 -10.39 19.49 5.98
N ILE A 577 -11.19 19.34 4.93
CA ILE A 577 -11.14 20.17 3.72
C ILE A 577 -12.11 21.35 3.84
N ASP A 578 -13.27 21.13 4.46
CA ASP A 578 -14.31 22.15 4.62
C ASP A 578 -14.08 23.10 5.80
N ASN A 579 -13.22 22.74 6.77
CA ASN A 579 -12.76 23.59 7.88
C ASN A 579 -11.30 23.97 7.71
#